data_AF-A0AAU7EF00-F1
#
_entry.id   AF-A0AAU7EF00-F1
#
_cell.length_a   1.000
_cell.length_b   1.000
_cell.length_c   1.000
_cell.angle_alpha   90.00
_cell.angle_beta   90.00
_cell.angle_gamma   90.00
#
_symmetry.space_group_name_H-M   'P 1'
#
loop_
_entity.id
_entity.type
_entity.pdbx_description
1 polymer ?
#
loop_
_entity_poly.entity_id
_entity_poly.type
_entity_poly.pdbx_seq_one_letter_code
_entity_poly.pdbx_strand_id
1 'polypeptide(L)'
;MVGLDKEDLILKDKIAERVKFLREQTGLSQTDFAKKYDIDRQIINRWESKTNNRGITIYTIQKFTNMLGISLKEFFDFDNK
;
A
#
# COMPACT_ATOMS: atom_id res chain seq x y z
N MET A 1 -5.14 -10.34 -22.42
CA MET A 1 -4.73 -9.39 -21.36
C MET A 1 -3.22 -9.45 -21.30
N VAL A 2 -2.54 -8.33 -21.50
CA VAL A 2 -1.08 -8.26 -21.34
C VAL A 2 -0.78 -8.53 -19.86
N GLY A 3 -0.03 -9.60 -19.58
CA GLY A 3 0.45 -9.88 -18.23
C GLY A 3 1.46 -8.82 -17.82
N LEU A 4 1.59 -8.58 -16.52
CA LEU A 4 2.65 -7.72 -15.99
C LEU A 4 4.00 -8.29 -16.43
N ASP A 5 4.88 -7.43 -16.95
CA ASP A 5 6.24 -7.83 -17.21
C ASP A 5 7.04 -7.93 -15.89
N LYS A 6 8.32 -8.29 -15.99
CA LYS A 6 9.17 -8.45 -14.80
C LYS A 6 9.33 -7.13 -14.03
N GLU A 7 9.39 -6.00 -14.73
CA GLU A 7 9.59 -4.68 -14.11
C GLU A 7 8.32 -4.24 -13.39
N ASP A 8 7.16 -4.47 -13.99
CA ASP A 8 5.85 -4.26 -13.39
C ASP A 8 5.68 -5.04 -12.08
N LEU A 9 6.08 -6.31 -12.06
CA LEU A 9 6.02 -7.16 -10.86
C LEU A 9 6.91 -6.60 -9.73
N ILE A 10 8.13 -6.16 -10.07
CA ILE A 10 9.07 -5.55 -9.11
C ILE A 10 8.49 -4.26 -8.54
N LEU A 11 7.96 -3.38 -9.41
CA LEU A 11 7.35 -2.12 -8.97
C LEU A 11 6.14 -2.38 -8.06
N LYS A 12 5.29 -3.32 -8.45
CA LYS A 12 4.10 -3.70 -7.68
C LYS A 12 4.46 -4.22 -6.29
N ASP A 13 5.51 -5.03 -6.16
CA ASP A 13 5.96 -5.52 -4.86
C ASP A 13 6.56 -4.40 -4.00
N LYS A 14 7.31 -3.46 -4.59
CA LYS A 14 7.80 -2.25 -3.87
C LYS A 14 6.66 -1.39 -3.34
N ILE A 15 5.57 -1.22 -4.11
CA ILE A 15 4.40 -0.47 -3.68
C ILE A 15 3.73 -1.18 -2.49
N ALA A 16 3.57 -2.51 -2.54
CA ALA A 16 3.00 -3.28 -1.44
C ALA A 16 3.85 -3.19 -0.17
N GLU A 17 5.18 -3.24 -0.30
CA GLU A 17 6.12 -3.01 0.81
C GLU A 17 5.99 -1.60 1.39
N ARG A 18 5.87 -0.58 0.56
CA ARG A 18 5.73 0.82 1.01
C ARG A 18 4.43 1.03 1.79
N VAL A 19 3.31 0.46 1.34
CA VAL A 19 2.04 0.50 2.10
C VAL A 19 2.22 -0.14 3.48
N LYS A 20 2.80 -1.34 3.52
CA LYS A 20 3.06 -2.05 4.78
C LYS A 20 3.95 -1.25 5.72
N PHE A 21 5.06 -0.73 5.19
CA PHE A 21 6.02 0.06 5.92
C PHE A 21 5.37 1.30 6.56
N LEU A 22 4.63 2.08 5.77
CA LEU A 22 3.97 3.30 6.26
C LEU A 22 2.88 2.99 7.29
N ARG A 23 2.14 1.88 7.14
CA ARG A 23 1.22 1.40 8.18
C ARG A 23 1.99 1.08 9.48
N GLU A 24 3.10 0.37 9.39
CA GLU A 24 3.89 -0.01 10.56
C GLU A 24 4.47 1.20 11.28
N GLN A 25 4.79 2.28 10.57
CA GLN A 25 5.18 3.57 11.20
C GLN A 25 4.07 4.18 12.05
N THR A 26 2.79 3.84 11.85
CA THR A 26 1.72 4.30 12.74
C THR A 26 1.61 3.46 14.02
N GLY A 27 2.40 2.40 14.17
CA GLY A 27 2.33 1.46 15.29
C GLY A 27 1.10 0.54 15.29
N LEU A 28 0.32 0.50 14.20
CA LEU A 28 -0.93 -0.25 14.13
C LEU A 28 -0.75 -1.57 13.38
N SER A 29 -1.36 -2.65 13.89
CA SER A 29 -1.51 -3.88 13.11
C SER A 29 -2.47 -3.66 11.92
N GLN A 30 -2.52 -4.59 10.96
CA GLN A 30 -3.53 -4.53 9.89
C GLN A 30 -4.96 -4.45 10.44
N THR A 31 -5.24 -5.20 11.52
CA THR A 31 -6.55 -5.22 12.17
C THR A 31 -6.85 -3.87 12.82
N ASP A 32 -5.89 -3.28 13.53
CA ASP A 32 -6.12 -2.02 14.25
C ASP A 32 -6.19 -0.84 13.29
N PHE A 33 -5.39 -0.85 12.22
CA PHE A 33 -5.49 0.13 11.14
C PHE A 33 -6.85 0.06 10.45
N ALA A 34 -7.31 -1.15 10.12
CA ALA A 34 -8.61 -1.36 9.51
C ALA A 34 -9.76 -0.87 10.40
N LYS A 35 -9.72 -1.16 11.71
CA LYS A 35 -10.67 -0.63 12.69
C LYS A 35 -10.62 0.89 12.80
N LYS A 36 -9.43 1.48 12.84
CA LYS A 36 -9.25 2.93 12.98
C LYS A 36 -9.88 3.72 11.84
N TYR A 37 -9.79 3.21 10.61
CA TYR A 37 -10.30 3.89 9.41
C TYR A 37 -11.60 3.28 8.86
N ASP A 38 -12.27 2.43 9.64
CA ASP A 38 -13.54 1.79 9.29
C ASP A 38 -13.53 1.11 7.90
N ILE A 39 -12.52 0.27 7.67
CA ILE A 39 -12.38 -0.52 6.44
C ILE A 39 -12.19 -2.00 6.77
N ASP A 40 -12.49 -2.87 5.80
CA ASP A 40 -12.27 -4.30 5.96
C ASP A 40 -10.76 -4.62 6.02
N ARG A 41 -10.33 -5.41 7.01
CA ARG A 41 -8.95 -5.90 7.14
C ARG A 41 -8.44 -6.59 5.87
N GLN A 42 -9.31 -7.25 5.10
CA GLN A 42 -8.98 -7.88 3.82
C GLN A 42 -8.52 -6.86 2.77
N ILE A 43 -8.99 -5.61 2.85
CA ILE A 43 -8.53 -4.54 1.98
C ILE A 43 -7.05 -4.23 2.26
N ILE A 44 -6.67 -4.13 3.54
CA ILE A 44 -5.27 -3.95 3.94
C ILE A 44 -4.41 -5.13 3.50
N ASN A 45 -4.90 -6.35 3.73
CA ASN A 45 -4.20 -7.56 3.28
C ASN A 45 -3.97 -7.54 1.76
N ARG A 46 -4.95 -7.10 0.97
CA ARG A 46 -4.83 -6.95 -0.48
C ARG A 46 -3.81 -5.89 -0.86
N TRP A 47 -3.78 -4.75 -0.17
CA TRP A 47 -2.83 -3.67 -0.46
C TRP A 47 -1.38 -4.06 -0.20
N GLU A 48 -1.15 -4.89 0.83
CA GLU A 48 0.18 -5.35 1.24
C GLU A 48 0.59 -6.69 0.60
N SER A 49 -0.23 -7.26 -0.28
CA SER A 49 0.00 -8.59 -0.86
C SER A 49 1.00 -8.59 -2.01
N LYS A 50 2.07 -9.38 -1.87
CA LYS A 50 3.02 -9.69 -2.95
C LYS A 50 2.59 -10.87 -3.82
N THR A 51 1.64 -11.68 -3.39
CA THR A 51 1.24 -12.91 -4.10
C THR A 51 0.17 -12.68 -5.17
N ASN A 52 -0.48 -11.52 -5.17
CA ASN A 52 -1.46 -11.18 -6.20
C ASN A 52 -0.74 -10.67 -7.47
N ASN A 53 -1.15 -11.12 -8.65
CA ASN A 53 -0.60 -10.66 -9.94
C ASN A 53 -1.16 -9.29 -10.36
N ARG A 54 -1.61 -8.47 -9.40
CA ARG A 54 -2.17 -7.14 -9.64
C ARG A 54 -1.73 -6.20 -8.52
N GLY A 55 -1.26 -5.03 -8.90
CA GLY A 55 -0.97 -3.93 -7.98
C GLY A 55 -2.24 -3.19 -7.56
N ILE A 56 -2.07 -2.19 -6.70
CA ILE A 56 -3.12 -1.25 -6.33
C ILE A 56 -3.11 -0.03 -7.28
N THR A 57 -4.28 0.58 -7.45
CA THR A 57 -4.42 1.77 -8.32
C THR A 57 -3.88 3.02 -7.64
N ILE A 58 -3.57 4.06 -8.42
CA ILE A 58 -3.19 5.37 -7.88
C ILE A 58 -4.28 5.96 -6.96
N TYR A 59 -5.57 5.73 -7.25
CA TYR A 59 -6.67 6.18 -6.39
C TYR A 59 -6.68 5.46 -5.04
N THR A 60 -6.31 4.19 -5.02
CA THR A 60 -6.14 3.42 -3.78
C THR A 60 -4.99 3.97 -2.96
N ILE A 61 -3.86 4.27 -3.60
CA ILE A 61 -2.70 4.90 -2.95
C ILE A 61 -3.12 6.24 -2.36
N GLN A 62 -3.80 7.11 -3.12
CA GLN A 62 -4.27 8.41 -2.60
C GLN A 62 -5.20 8.27 -1.39
N LYS A 63 -6.11 7.28 -1.39
CA LYS A 63 -6.97 7.02 -0.22
C LYS A 63 -6.14 6.62 1.00
N PHE A 64 -5.14 5.76 0.81
CA PHE A 64 -4.24 5.35 1.88
C PHE A 64 -3.40 6.53 2.40
N THR A 65 -2.84 7.37 1.52
CA THR A 65 -2.07 8.55 1.94
C THR A 65 -2.95 9.55 2.70
N ASN A 66 -4.22 9.72 2.30
CA ASN A 66 -5.18 10.54 3.04
C ASN A 66 -5.44 10.01 4.46
N MET A 67 -5.50 8.69 4.64
CA MET A 67 -5.64 8.08 5.98
C MET A 67 -4.42 8.40 6.86
N LEU A 68 -3.23 8.51 6.27
CA LEU A 68 -2.00 8.83 6.98
C LEU A 68 -1.73 10.34 7.13
N GLY A 69 -2.47 11.18 6.41
CA GLY A 69 -2.21 12.62 6.37
C GLY A 69 -0.94 13.01 5.61
N ILE A 70 -0.48 12.17 4.68
CA ILE A 70 0.71 12.42 3.84
C ILE A 70 0.32 12.64 2.38
N SER A 71 1.23 13.21 1.60
CA SER A 71 1.09 13.40 0.15
C SER A 71 1.52 12.16 -0.65
N LEU A 72 1.10 12.10 -1.92
CA LEU A 72 1.61 11.10 -2.86
C LEU A 72 3.13 11.23 -3.07
N LYS A 73 3.67 12.46 -3.00
CA LYS A 73 5.11 12.68 -3.08
C LYS A 73 5.83 11.94 -1.96
N GLU A 74 5.37 12.07 -0.72
CA GLU A 74 5.95 11.36 0.44
C GLU A 74 5.77 9.84 0.33
N PHE A 75 4.64 9.38 -0.23
CA PHE A 75 4.44 7.95 -0.49
C PHE A 75 5.52 7.39 -1.44
N PHE A 76 5.79 8.07 -2.56
CA PHE A 76 6.76 7.65 -3.56
C PHE A 76 8.21 8.09 -3.26
N ASP A 77 8.43 8.74 -2.12
CA ASP A 77 9.76 9.05 -1.62
C ASP A 77 10.32 7.83 -0.89
N PHE A 78 10.89 6.90 -1.66
CA PHE A 78 11.43 5.65 -1.12
C PHE A 78 12.75 5.84 -0.35
N ASP A 79 13.39 7.01 -0.46
CA ASP A 79 14.67 7.32 0.16
C ASP A 79 14.51 7.99 1.53
N ASN A 80 13.43 8.76 1.71
CA ASN A 80 13.03 9.23 3.04
C ASN A 80 12.33 8.08 3.79
N LYS A 81 13.11 7.48 4.70
CA LYS A 81 12.65 6.47 5.66
C LYS A 81 11.36 6.91 6.34
#